data_AF-A0A352Q3Y5-F1
#
_entry.id   AF-A0A352Q3Y5-F1
#
_cell.length_a   1.000
_cell.length_b   1.000
_cell.length_c   1.000
_cell.angle_alpha   90.00
_cell.angle_beta   90.00
_cell.angle_gamma   90.00
#
_symmetry.space_group_name_H-M   'P 1'
#
loop_
_entity.id
_entity.type
_entity.pdbx_description
1 polymer ?
#
loop_
_entity_poly.entity_id
_entity_poly.type
_entity_poly.pdbx_seq_one_letter_code
_entity_poly.pdbx_strand_id
1 'polypeptide(L)' 'MTKVLIIGAGGVGQVVAHKCAQLPDTFSGIVLASRTEAKCKAIAEQIQQSQGRQIETAQVDADKVPELVALINR' A
#
# COMPACT_ATOMS: atom_id res chain seq x y z
N MET A 1 -6.12 3.04 16.33
CA MET A 1 -6.18 2.27 15.08
C MET A 1 -5.52 3.09 13.99
N THR A 2 -4.51 2.53 13.31
CA THR A 2 -3.59 3.32 12.48
C THR A 2 -3.75 2.93 11.01
N LYS A 3 -4.04 3.91 10.15
CA LYS A 3 -3.95 3.77 8.69
C LYS A 3 -2.52 4.06 8.26
N VAL A 4 -1.92 3.18 7.46
CA VAL A 4 -0.55 3.35 6.94
C VAL A 4 -0.57 3.54 5.42
N LEU A 5 0.22 4.50 4.95
CA LEU A 5 0.51 4.73 3.54
C LEU A 5 1.94 4.26 3.25
N ILE A 6 2.07 3.29 2.35
CA ILE A 6 3.34 2.73 1.88
C ILE A 6 3.60 3.27 0.47
N ILE A 7 4.71 3.99 0.27
CA ILE A 7 5.11 4.53 -1.03
C ILE A 7 6.27 3.69 -1.59
N GLY A 8 5.98 2.91 -2.63
CA GLY A 8 6.93 2.03 -3.31
C GLY A 8 6.47 0.57 -3.33
N ALA A 9 6.36 0.00 -4.52
CA ALA A 9 5.96 -1.40 -4.77
C ALA A 9 7.11 -2.23 -5.38
N GLY A 10 8.34 -2.03 -4.87
CA GLY A 10 9.49 -2.89 -5.15
C GLY A 10 9.55 -4.09 -4.20
N GLY A 11 10.63 -4.89 -4.26
CA GLY A 11 10.75 -6.11 -3.43
C GLY A 11 10.61 -5.84 -1.92
N VAL A 12 11.22 -4.76 -1.42
CA VAL A 12 11.08 -4.36 -0.01
C VAL A 12 9.65 -3.90 0.30
N GLY A 13 9.05 -3.08 -0.57
CA GLY A 13 7.69 -2.58 -0.40
C GLY A 13 6.65 -3.71 -0.35
N GLN A 14 6.85 -4.76 -1.16
CA GLN A 14 6.03 -5.97 -1.12
C GLN A 14 6.13 -6.66 0.25
N VAL A 15 7.34 -6.90 0.77
CA VAL A 15 7.53 -7.52 2.10
C VAL A 15 6.87 -6.68 3.18
N VAL A 16 7.04 -5.36 3.16
CA VAL A 16 6.41 -4.44 4.12
C VAL A 16 4.89 -4.54 4.06
N ALA A 17 4.28 -4.50 2.87
CA ALA A 17 2.83 -4.62 2.71
C ALA A 17 2.30 -5.95 3.28
N HIS A 18 2.96 -7.07 2.99
CA HIS A 18 2.59 -8.38 3.56
C HIS A 18 2.73 -8.42 5.08
N LYS A 19 3.77 -7.81 5.65
CA LYS A 19 3.99 -7.80 7.11
C LYS A 19 3.01 -6.89 7.84
N CYS A 20 2.68 -5.72 7.28
CA CYS A 20 1.61 -4.89 7.82
C CYS A 20 0.25 -5.61 7.76
N ALA A 21 -0.02 -6.33 6.68
CA ALA A 21 -1.27 -7.07 6.54
C ALA A 21 -1.42 -8.22 7.55
N GLN A 22 -0.32 -8.82 8.03
CA GLN A 22 -0.30 -9.84 9.10
C GLN A 22 -0.65 -9.29 10.49
N LEU A 23 -0.70 -7.97 10.68
CA LEU A 23 -0.93 -7.32 11.97
C LEU A 23 -2.20 -6.44 11.92
N PRO A 24 -3.41 -7.03 11.79
CA PRO A 24 -4.66 -6.28 11.67
C PRO A 24 -5.02 -5.42 12.87
N ASP A 25 -4.62 -5.82 14.07
CA ASP A 25 -4.86 -5.04 15.28
C ASP A 25 -4.00 -3.77 15.34
N THR A 26 -2.84 -3.77 14.67
CA THR A 26 -1.93 -2.63 14.60
C THR A 26 -2.23 -1.71 13.42
N PHE A 27 -2.30 -2.29 12.21
CA PHE A 27 -2.52 -1.55 10.96
C PHE A 27 -3.94 -1.80 10.51
N SER A 28 -4.90 -0.94 10.87
CA SER A 28 -6.32 -1.13 10.55
C SER A 28 -6.63 -0.86 9.07
N GLY A 29 -5.83 -0.03 8.41
CA GLY A 29 -5.93 0.26 6.99
C GLY A 29 -4.56 0.39 6.34
N ILE A 30 -4.42 -0.09 5.10
CA ILE A 30 -3.17 -0.09 4.36
C ILE A 30 -3.45 0.47 2.97
N VAL A 31 -2.67 1.47 2.57
CA VAL A 31 -2.63 2.00 1.20
C VAL A 31 -1.25 1.72 0.64
N LEU A 32 -1.16 0.97 -0.47
CA LEU A 32 0.08 0.75 -1.21
C LEU A 32 0.09 1.60 -2.48
N ALA A 33 0.93 2.62 -2.51
CA ALA A 33 1.04 3.54 -3.61
C ALA A 33 2.38 3.41 -4.32
N SER A 34 2.41 3.53 -5.65
CA SER A 34 3.66 3.61 -6.41
C SER A 34 3.47 4.25 -7.77
N ARG A 35 4.57 4.54 -8.48
CA ARG A 35 4.53 5.03 -9.86
C ARG A 35 3.81 4.05 -10.80
N THR A 36 3.93 2.74 -10.56
CA THR A 36 3.34 1.67 -11.38
C THR A 36 2.27 0.93 -10.57
N GLU A 37 1.04 1.43 -10.60
CA GLU A 37 -0.07 0.90 -9.81
C GLU A 37 -0.35 -0.60 -10.07
N ALA A 38 -0.07 -1.11 -11.27
CA ALA A 38 -0.19 -2.53 -11.58
C ALA A 38 0.62 -3.43 -10.62
N LYS A 39 1.79 -2.97 -10.16
CA LYS A 39 2.57 -3.70 -9.13
C LYS A 39 1.88 -3.69 -7.78
N CYS A 40 1.28 -2.55 -7.40
CA CYS A 40 0.50 -2.45 -6.17
C CYS A 40 -0.70 -3.41 -6.20
N LYS A 41 -1.43 -3.46 -7.32
CA LYS A 41 -2.58 -4.35 -7.52
C LYS A 41 -2.20 -5.82 -7.42
N ALA A 42 -1.11 -6.23 -8.06
CA ALA A 42 -0.59 -7.59 -7.94
C ALA A 42 -0.24 -7.98 -6.48
N ILE A 43 0.36 -7.07 -5.71
CA ILE A 43 0.67 -7.30 -4.29
C ILE A 43 -0.61 -7.35 -3.46
N ALA A 44 -1.58 -6.48 -3.73
CA ALA A 44 -2.88 -6.48 -3.05
C ALA A 44 -3.65 -7.79 -3.29
N GLU A 45 -3.63 -8.32 -4.51
CA GLU A 45 -4.20 -9.63 -4.84
C GLU A 45 -3.50 -10.77 -4.09
N GLN A 46 -2.16 -10.76 -4.03
CA GLN A 46 -1.39 -11.76 -3.26
C GLN A 46 -1.74 -11.72 -1.77
N ILE A 47 -1.86 -10.52 -1.19
CA ILE A 47 -2.27 -10.35 0.21
C ILE A 47 -3.70 -10.85 0.42
N GLN A 48 -4.63 -10.53 -0.48
CA GLN A 48 -6.00 -11.03 -0.40
C GLN A 48 -6.05 -12.56 -0.46
N GLN A 49 -5.29 -13.18 -1.37
CA GLN A 49 -5.26 -14.64 -1.55
C GLN A 49 -4.60 -15.36 -0.37
N SER A 50 -3.51 -14.82 0.17
CA SER A 50 -2.72 -15.48 1.22
C SER A 50 -3.18 -15.18 2.64
N GLN A 51 -3.83 -14.03 2.87
CA GLN A 51 -4.15 -13.52 4.21
C GLN A 51 -5.63 -13.15 4.35
N GLY A 52 -6.44 -13.27 3.28
CA GLY A 52 -7.85 -12.91 3.30
C GLY A 52 -8.09 -11.41 3.49
N ARG A 53 -7.07 -10.57 3.29
CA ARG A 53 -7.08 -9.16 3.64
C ARG A 53 -7.07 -8.25 2.42
N GLN A 54 -7.98 -7.28 2.38
CA GLN A 54 -7.99 -6.25 1.35
C GLN A 54 -7.12 -5.06 1.77
N ILE A 55 -6.35 -4.54 0.82
CA ILE A 55 -5.59 -3.30 0.98
C ILE A 55 -5.90 -2.36 -0.19
N GLU A 56 -5.85 -1.06 0.06
CA GLU A 56 -6.06 -0.05 -0.98
C GLU A 56 -4.80 0.11 -1.84
N THR A 57 -4.98 0.48 -3.10
CA THR A 57 -3.87 0.81 -4.00
C THR A 57 -4.09 2.19 -4.61
N ALA A 58 -2.97 2.85 -4.95
CA ALA A 58 -3.00 4.14 -5.63
C ALA A 58 -1.80 4.28 -6.57
N GLN A 59 -1.97 5.07 -7.62
CA GLN A 59 -0.85 5.57 -8.40
C GLN A 59 -0.38 6.91 -7.81
N VAL A 60 0.94 7.09 -7.69
CA VAL A 60 1.55 8.38 -7.35
C VAL A 60 2.95 8.48 -7.90
N ASP A 61 3.33 9.64 -8.42
CA ASP A 61 4.73 9.96 -8.66
C ASP A 61 5.31 10.66 -7.42
N ALA A 62 6.14 9.93 -6.66
CA ALA A 62 6.71 10.42 -5.41
C ALA A 62 7.69 11.60 -5.60
N ASP A 63 8.15 11.85 -6.83
CA ASP A 63 8.96 13.02 -7.17
C ASP A 63 8.10 14.31 -7.28
N LYS A 64 6.76 14.19 -7.23
CA LYS A 64 5.83 15.32 -7.34
C LYS A 64 5.10 15.55 -6.02
N VAL A 65 5.59 16.51 -5.24
CA VAL A 65 4.99 16.92 -3.96
C VAL A 65 3.47 17.17 -4.02
N PRO A 66 2.90 17.84 -5.05
CA PRO A 66 1.44 18.03 -5.12
C PRO A 66 0.64 16.73 -5.20
N GLU A 67 1.12 15.72 -5.94
CA GLU A 67 0.47 14.41 -6.03
C GLU A 67 0.52 13.67 -4.68
N LEU A 68 1.66 13.75 -3.98
CA LEU A 68 1.80 13.19 -2.63
C LEU A 68 0.85 13.84 -1.63
N VAL A 69 0.76 15.17 -1.63
CA VAL A 69 -0.15 15.91 -0.74
C VAL A 69 -1.60 15.53 -1.02
N ALA A 70 -2.00 15.43 -2.29
CA ALA A 70 -3.35 15.00 -2.66
C ALA A 70 -3.64 13.57 -2.19
N LEU A 71 -2.69 12.65 -2.30
CA LEU A 71 -2.83 11.28 -1.84
C LEU A 71 -2.93 11.18 -0.30
N ILE A 72 -2.12 11.96 0.43
CA ILE A 72 -2.11 11.96 1.90
C ILE A 72 -3.43 12.51 2.47
N ASN A 73 -4.04 13.49 1.81
CA ASN A 73 -5.28 14.14 2.27
C ASN A 73 -6.57 13.40 1.87
N ARG A 74 -6.47 12.24 1.21
CA ARG A 74 -7.62 11.42 0.80
C ARG A 74 -8.15 10.56 1.95
#